data_AF-A0A7X2Z3R3-F1
#
_entry.id   AF-A0A7X2Z3R3-F1
#
_cell.length_a   1.000
_cell.length_b   1.000
_cell.length_c   1.000
_cell.angle_alpha   90.00
_cell.angle_beta   90.00
_cell.angle_gamma   90.00
#
_symmetry.space_group_name_H-M   'P 1'
#
loop_
_entity.id
_entity.type
_entity.pdbx_description
1 polymer ?
#
loop_
_entity_poly.entity_id
_entity_poly.type
_entity_poly.pdbx_seq_one_letter_code
_entity_poly.pdbx_strand_id
1 'polypeptide(L)'
;MCVAALLQIIIKNEFNRDINQQIIADFFGINLPIDQKDNSNLVTSNMEYVEDDNKLGIIIKDNSINQFFQEYKIPMIEDYLPIYEIDDMVYETQLNQLASEDVYVICGYDYDFLHHREATGVGHVSIITDYNPQTNIVTIYDPGPKNPGYKSVIDYDLYRSIKIKKDGFWIIKRKK
;
A
#
# COMPACT_ATOMS: atom_id res chain seq x y z
N MET A 1 -1.96 4.38 8.79
CA MET A 1 -2.58 5.25 7.77
C MET A 1 -1.92 5.19 6.38
N CYS A 2 -0.89 4.38 6.16
CA CYS A 2 -0.15 4.32 4.89
C CYS A 2 -1.04 4.10 3.66
N VAL A 3 -1.93 3.10 3.66
CA VAL A 3 -2.88 2.85 2.56
C VAL A 3 -3.75 4.08 2.27
N ALA A 4 -4.32 4.68 3.32
CA ALA A 4 -5.17 5.86 3.18
C ALA A 4 -4.43 7.06 2.58
N ALA A 5 -3.15 7.25 2.96
CA ALA A 5 -2.31 8.30 2.39
C ALA A 5 -2.06 8.09 0.89
N LEU A 6 -1.75 6.87 0.46
CA LEU A 6 -1.52 6.55 -0.94
C LEU A 6 -2.79 6.72 -1.78
N LEU A 7 -3.93 6.23 -1.30
CA LEU A 7 -5.22 6.42 -1.98
C LEU A 7 -5.57 7.91 -2.11
N GLN A 8 -5.37 8.70 -1.04
CA GLN A 8 -5.56 10.15 -1.10
C GLN A 8 -4.66 10.79 -2.17
N ILE A 9 -3.38 10.41 -2.26
CA ILE A 9 -2.44 10.93 -3.26
C ILE A 9 -2.90 10.60 -4.67
N ILE A 10 -3.23 9.33 -4.94
CA ILE A 10 -3.68 8.86 -6.25
C ILE A 10 -4.93 9.62 -6.70
N ILE A 11 -5.94 9.70 -5.83
CA ILE A 11 -7.22 10.36 -6.15
C ILE A 11 -7.03 11.85 -6.37
N LYS A 12 -6.19 12.50 -5.56
CA LYS A 12 -5.88 13.92 -5.72
C LYS A 12 -5.14 14.17 -7.03
N ASN A 13 -4.18 13.33 -7.38
CA ASN A 13 -3.41 13.47 -8.62
C ASN A 13 -4.29 13.27 -9.87
N GLU A 14 -5.15 12.25 -9.86
CA GLU A 14 -5.95 11.86 -11.02
C GLU A 14 -7.16 12.75 -11.30
N PHE A 15 -7.82 13.22 -10.23
CA PHE A 15 -9.12 13.89 -10.33
C PHE A 15 -9.19 15.23 -9.60
N ASN A 16 -8.10 15.67 -8.96
CA ASN A 16 -8.08 16.86 -8.11
C ASN A 16 -9.19 16.86 -7.03
N ARG A 17 -9.57 15.68 -6.54
CA ARG A 17 -10.61 15.52 -5.51
C ARG A 17 -10.00 15.49 -4.11
N ASP A 18 -10.61 16.21 -3.19
CA ASP A 18 -10.19 16.27 -1.78
C ASP A 18 -10.87 15.17 -0.95
N ILE A 19 -10.47 13.93 -1.18
CA ILE A 19 -10.78 12.83 -0.27
C ILE A 19 -9.60 12.67 0.68
N ASN A 20 -9.81 13.05 1.94
CA ASN A 20 -8.74 12.97 2.94
C ASN A 20 -8.62 11.57 3.55
N GLN A 21 -7.48 11.33 4.20
CA GLN A 21 -7.17 10.10 4.93
C GLN A 21 -8.23 9.70 5.97
N GLN A 22 -8.93 10.65 6.59
CA GLN A 22 -9.98 10.39 7.57
C GLN A 22 -11.18 9.71 6.91
N ILE A 23 -11.68 10.25 5.80
CA ILE A 23 -12.79 9.66 5.02
C ILE A 23 -12.44 8.23 4.59
N ILE A 24 -11.20 8.03 4.15
CA ILE A 24 -10.73 6.71 3.71
C ILE A 24 -10.68 5.74 4.90
N ALA A 25 -10.17 6.18 6.05
CA ALA A 25 -10.14 5.37 7.26
C ALA A 25 -11.53 5.07 7.84
N ASP A 26 -12.48 5.99 7.73
CA ASP A 26 -13.87 5.78 8.12
C ASP A 26 -14.52 4.68 7.29
N PHE A 27 -14.25 4.65 5.98
CA PHE A 27 -14.80 3.62 5.10
C PHE A 27 -14.22 2.23 5.40
N PHE A 28 -12.89 2.11 5.44
CA PHE A 28 -12.23 0.81 5.60
C PHE A 28 -12.23 0.30 7.05
N GLY A 29 -12.17 1.23 7.99
CA GLY A 29 -11.89 0.95 9.39
C GLY A 29 -10.39 0.94 9.70
N ILE A 30 -10.08 1.09 10.99
CA ILE A 30 -8.72 1.10 11.51
C ILE A 30 -8.59 0.26 12.78
N ASN A 31 -7.53 -0.53 12.84
CA ASN A 31 -7.10 -1.23 14.04
C ASN A 31 -6.00 -0.43 14.74
N LEU A 32 -6.19 -0.18 16.04
CA LEU A 32 -5.25 0.48 16.93
C LEU A 32 -4.77 -0.47 18.04
N PRO A 33 -3.58 -0.25 18.61
CA PRO A 33 -3.11 -1.11 19.69
C PRO A 33 -3.87 -0.83 20.99
N ILE A 34 -4.23 -1.88 21.72
CA ILE A 34 -5.09 -1.78 22.93
C ILE A 34 -4.46 -0.97 24.08
N ASP A 35 -3.13 -0.92 24.12
CA ASP A 35 -2.35 -0.25 25.16
C ASP A 35 -2.17 1.25 24.89
N GLN A 36 -2.38 1.70 23.65
CA GLN A 36 -2.49 3.11 23.32
C GLN A 36 -3.95 3.54 23.40
N LYS A 37 -4.40 3.85 24.62
CA LYS A 37 -5.60 4.67 24.81
C LYS A 37 -5.36 5.99 24.07
N ASP A 38 -6.05 6.12 22.95
CA ASP A 38 -5.83 7.18 21.99
C ASP A 38 -6.08 8.55 22.66
N ASN A 39 -5.03 9.35 22.81
CA ASN A 39 -5.13 10.76 23.16
C ASN A 39 -5.23 11.65 21.91
N SER A 40 -5.23 11.05 20.71
CA SER A 40 -5.42 11.76 19.46
C SER A 40 -6.92 11.97 19.23
N ASN A 41 -7.29 13.17 18.78
CA ASN A 41 -8.67 13.49 18.41
C ASN A 41 -9.09 12.82 17.07
N LEU A 42 -8.46 11.70 16.68
CA LEU A 42 -8.83 10.92 15.49
C LEU A 42 -10.13 10.17 15.79
N VAL A 43 -11.24 10.84 15.55
CA VAL A 43 -12.56 10.23 15.61
C VAL A 43 -12.81 9.53 14.28
N THR A 44 -12.29 8.31 14.11
CA THR A 44 -12.81 7.42 13.07
C THR A 44 -14.05 6.71 13.61
N SER A 45 -15.09 6.63 12.78
CA SER A 45 -16.37 5.99 13.09
C SER A 45 -16.28 4.46 13.12
N ASN A 46 -15.20 3.90 12.57
CA ASN A 46 -14.98 2.46 12.41
C ASN A 46 -13.60 2.09 12.96
N MET A 47 -13.47 2.09 14.29
CA MET A 47 -12.22 1.81 15.00
C MET A 47 -12.36 0.56 15.86
N GLU A 48 -11.33 -0.28 15.83
CA GLU A 48 -11.20 -1.44 16.70
C GLU A 48 -9.83 -1.41 17.40
N TYR A 49 -9.80 -1.79 18.68
CA TYR A 49 -8.55 -1.95 19.42
C TYR A 49 -8.15 -3.42 19.43
N VAL A 50 -6.93 -3.72 19.03
CA VAL A 50 -6.41 -5.09 18.88
C VAL A 50 -5.10 -5.27 19.65
N GLU A 51 -4.83 -6.49 20.08
CA GLU A 51 -3.55 -6.89 20.70
C GLU A 51 -2.52 -7.37 19.68
N ASP A 52 -2.97 -7.78 18.49
CA ASP A 52 -2.11 -8.34 17.43
C ASP A 52 -1.53 -7.22 16.57
N ASP A 53 -0.23 -6.97 16.73
CA ASP A 53 0.51 -5.97 15.98
C ASP A 53 0.43 -6.15 14.46
N ASN A 54 0.23 -7.38 13.98
CA ASN A 54 0.09 -7.67 12.55
C ASN A 54 -1.24 -7.18 11.96
N LYS A 55 -2.20 -6.85 12.82
CA LYS A 55 -3.53 -6.35 12.41
C LYS A 55 -3.62 -4.84 12.46
N LEU A 56 -2.61 -4.14 12.97
CA LEU A 56 -2.64 -2.68 13.11
C LEU A 56 -2.73 -1.96 11.77
N GLY A 57 -3.43 -0.83 11.76
CA GLY A 57 -3.59 0.02 10.58
C GLY A 57 -4.95 -0.16 9.87
N ILE A 58 -4.98 0.19 8.58
CA ILE A 58 -6.22 0.20 7.79
C ILE A 58 -6.64 -1.23 7.46
N ILE A 59 -7.92 -1.53 7.64
CA ILE A 59 -8.49 -2.85 7.38
C ILE A 59 -8.89 -2.96 5.90
N ILE A 60 -8.01 -3.51 5.07
CA ILE A 60 -8.32 -3.82 3.67
C ILE A 60 -8.84 -5.25 3.58
N LYS A 61 -10.02 -5.41 2.96
CA LYS A 61 -10.65 -6.71 2.69
C LYS A 61 -10.72 -6.92 1.19
N ASP A 62 -10.99 -8.16 0.78
CA ASP A 62 -11.17 -8.48 -0.64
C ASP A 62 -12.19 -7.55 -1.30
N ASN A 63 -11.79 -6.95 -2.42
CA ASN A 63 -12.60 -6.03 -3.22
C ASN A 63 -13.04 -4.73 -2.50
N SER A 64 -12.54 -4.43 -1.30
CA SER A 64 -12.97 -3.24 -0.55
C SER A 64 -12.51 -1.94 -1.23
N ILE A 65 -11.36 -1.92 -1.92
CA ILE A 65 -10.87 -0.75 -2.64
C ILE A 65 -11.81 -0.40 -3.81
N ASN A 66 -12.27 -1.39 -4.56
CA ASN A 66 -13.26 -1.18 -5.62
C ASN A 66 -14.61 -0.70 -5.07
N GLN A 67 -15.06 -1.24 -3.94
CA GLN A 67 -16.28 -0.77 -3.27
C GLN A 67 -16.14 0.70 -2.85
N PHE A 68 -14.98 1.08 -2.32
CA PHE A 68 -14.65 2.47 -1.99
C PHE A 68 -14.71 3.37 -3.25
N PHE A 69 -14.07 2.95 -4.34
CA PHE A 69 -14.14 3.71 -5.61
C PHE A 69 -15.58 3.86 -6.11
N GLN A 70 -16.40 2.82 -6.00
CA GLN A 70 -17.81 2.87 -6.36
C GLN A 70 -18.61 3.83 -5.48
N GLU A 71 -18.50 3.72 -4.15
CA GLU A 71 -19.22 4.55 -3.17
C GLU A 71 -18.94 6.04 -3.40
N TYR A 72 -17.67 6.39 -3.58
CA TYR A 72 -17.24 7.76 -3.78
C TYR A 72 -17.25 8.20 -5.26
N LYS A 73 -17.76 7.37 -6.19
CA LYS A 73 -17.83 7.67 -7.63
C LYS A 73 -16.48 8.07 -8.21
N ILE A 74 -15.42 7.38 -7.83
CA ILE A 74 -14.07 7.54 -8.36
C ILE A 74 -13.96 6.61 -9.57
N PRO A 75 -13.68 7.12 -10.80
CA PRO A 75 -13.65 6.30 -12.00
C PRO A 75 -12.32 5.53 -12.12
N MET A 76 -12.05 4.69 -11.12
CA MET A 76 -10.91 3.78 -11.06
C MET A 76 -11.38 2.37 -10.73
N ILE A 77 -10.51 1.41 -11.01
CA ILE A 77 -10.64 0.02 -10.63
C ILE A 77 -9.30 -0.44 -10.07
N GLU A 78 -9.36 -1.35 -9.11
CA GLU A 78 -8.24 -2.03 -8.48
C GLU A 78 -8.30 -3.51 -8.83
N ASP A 79 -7.16 -4.06 -9.24
CA ASP A 79 -6.93 -5.48 -9.43
C ASP A 79 -5.79 -5.92 -8.48
N TYR A 80 -6.09 -6.82 -7.53
CA TYR A 80 -5.08 -7.32 -6.59
C TYR A 80 -4.36 -8.52 -7.20
N LEU A 81 -3.04 -8.43 -7.29
CA LEU A 81 -2.15 -9.52 -7.67
C LEU A 81 -1.36 -9.98 -6.44
N PRO A 82 -1.73 -11.10 -5.80
CA PRO A 82 -1.00 -11.59 -4.65
C PRO A 82 0.39 -12.12 -5.05
N ILE A 83 1.38 -11.93 -4.18
CA ILE A 83 2.79 -12.27 -4.49
C ILE A 83 3.01 -13.76 -4.72
N TYR A 84 2.16 -14.63 -4.16
CA TYR A 84 2.27 -16.07 -4.34
C TYR A 84 1.86 -16.54 -5.73
N GLU A 85 1.17 -15.70 -6.52
CA GLU A 85 0.84 -15.98 -7.92
C GLU A 85 1.97 -15.55 -8.88
N ILE A 86 2.96 -14.80 -8.39
CA ILE A 86 4.12 -14.37 -9.18
C ILE A 86 5.23 -15.39 -9.04
N ASP A 87 5.64 -15.99 -10.16
CA ASP A 87 6.79 -16.90 -10.20
C ASP A 87 8.11 -16.12 -10.07
N ASP A 88 9.06 -16.69 -9.32
CA ASP A 88 10.38 -16.09 -9.07
C ASP A 88 11.12 -15.73 -10.36
N MET A 89 10.96 -16.53 -11.42
CA MET A 89 11.64 -16.34 -12.70
C MET A 89 11.04 -15.22 -13.55
N VAL A 90 9.81 -14.78 -13.25
CA VAL A 90 9.10 -13.75 -14.04
C VAL A 90 8.83 -12.47 -13.28
N TYR A 91 9.13 -12.42 -11.98
CA TYR A 91 8.92 -11.25 -11.12
C TYR A 91 9.47 -9.95 -11.74
N GLU A 92 10.74 -9.94 -12.15
CA GLU A 92 11.38 -8.75 -12.75
C GLU A 92 10.68 -8.32 -14.04
N THR A 93 10.27 -9.30 -14.87
CA THR A 93 9.55 -9.02 -16.11
C THR A 93 8.17 -8.41 -15.83
N GLN A 94 7.46 -8.95 -14.84
CA GLN A 94 6.15 -8.47 -14.45
C GLN A 94 6.22 -7.08 -13.80
N LEU A 95 7.21 -6.84 -12.94
CA LEU A 95 7.46 -5.54 -12.35
C LEU A 95 7.80 -4.50 -13.42
N ASN A 96 8.67 -4.84 -14.38
CA ASN A 96 9.01 -3.96 -15.49
C ASN A 96 7.80 -3.64 -16.37
N GLN A 97 6.95 -4.63 -16.65
CA GLN A 97 5.70 -4.40 -17.37
C GLN A 97 4.81 -3.41 -16.61
N LEU A 98 4.53 -3.68 -15.33
CA LEU A 98 3.67 -2.84 -14.50
C LEU A 98 4.21 -1.40 -14.37
N ALA A 99 5.52 -1.24 -14.19
CA ALA A 99 6.17 0.07 -14.12
C ALA A 99 6.11 0.85 -15.45
N SER A 100 5.90 0.17 -16.58
CA SER A 100 5.76 0.78 -17.90
C SER A 100 4.32 1.13 -18.28
N GLU A 101 3.33 0.66 -17.52
CA GLU A 101 1.91 0.89 -17.77
C GLU A 101 1.42 2.19 -17.11
N ASP A 102 0.36 2.78 -17.67
CA ASP A 102 -0.33 3.95 -17.08
C ASP A 102 -1.24 3.51 -15.91
N VAL A 103 -0.62 2.98 -14.86
CA VAL A 103 -1.27 2.45 -13.66
C VAL A 103 -0.50 2.86 -12.40
N TYR A 104 -1.20 2.88 -11.27
CA TYR A 104 -0.58 2.98 -9.96
C TYR A 104 -0.42 1.59 -9.37
N VAL A 105 0.79 1.27 -8.89
CA VAL A 105 1.06 -0.01 -8.24
C VAL A 105 1.38 0.27 -6.78
N ILE A 106 0.46 -0.08 -5.87
CA ILE A 106 0.78 -0.10 -4.44
C ILE A 106 1.33 -1.49 -4.11
N CYS A 107 2.46 -1.57 -3.42
CA CYS A 107 3.02 -2.82 -2.93
C CYS A 107 2.99 -2.89 -1.40
N GLY A 108 2.59 -4.03 -0.85
CA GLY A 108 2.61 -4.31 0.59
C GLY A 108 3.81 -5.15 0.98
N TYR A 109 4.54 -4.75 2.03
CA TYR A 109 5.77 -5.41 2.42
C TYR A 109 6.06 -5.33 3.91
N ASP A 110 7.00 -6.15 4.36
CA ASP A 110 7.59 -6.08 5.70
C ASP A 110 8.62 -4.93 5.74
N TYR A 111 8.32 -3.88 6.50
CA TYR A 111 9.09 -2.63 6.53
C TYR A 111 10.50 -2.84 7.07
N ASP A 112 10.62 -3.57 8.17
CA ASP A 112 11.91 -3.79 8.84
C ASP A 112 12.78 -4.74 8.03
N PHE A 113 12.19 -5.70 7.31
CA PHE A 113 12.97 -6.54 6.41
C PHE A 113 13.57 -5.71 5.28
N LEU A 114 12.78 -4.81 4.66
CA LEU A 114 13.25 -4.01 3.53
C LEU A 114 14.37 -3.04 3.93
N HIS A 115 14.31 -2.45 5.13
CA HIS A 115 15.24 -1.39 5.55
C HIS A 115 16.33 -1.83 6.54
N HIS A 116 16.09 -2.90 7.29
CA HIS A 116 16.95 -3.37 8.38
C HIS A 116 17.31 -4.85 8.25
N ARG A 117 16.75 -5.57 7.27
CA ARG A 117 16.94 -7.01 7.03
C ARG A 117 16.51 -7.89 8.22
N GLU A 118 15.60 -7.39 9.03
CA GLU A 118 14.98 -8.09 10.15
C GLU A 118 13.48 -8.24 9.90
N ALA A 119 12.98 -9.47 9.83
CA ALA A 119 11.56 -9.72 9.63
C ALA A 119 10.81 -9.59 10.97
N THR A 120 10.03 -8.52 11.13
CA THR A 120 9.27 -8.24 12.35
C THR A 120 7.77 -8.44 12.17
N GLY A 121 7.29 -8.56 10.93
CA GLY A 121 5.87 -8.60 10.60
C GLY A 121 5.23 -7.23 10.41
N VAL A 122 5.96 -6.13 10.69
CA VAL A 122 5.45 -4.77 10.56
C VAL A 122 5.14 -4.46 9.09
N GLY A 123 3.85 -4.46 8.77
CA GLY A 123 3.35 -4.19 7.44
C GLY A 123 3.43 -2.72 7.06
N HIS A 124 3.88 -2.45 5.84
CA HIS A 124 3.82 -1.11 5.26
C HIS A 124 3.49 -1.19 3.77
N VAL A 125 3.04 -0.06 3.21
CA VAL A 125 2.73 0.04 1.79
C VAL A 125 3.38 1.27 1.16
N SER A 126 3.80 1.15 -0.09
CA SER A 126 4.35 2.25 -0.91
C SER A 126 3.83 2.16 -2.34
N ILE A 127 3.89 3.27 -3.09
CA ILE A 127 3.64 3.25 -4.54
C ILE A 127 4.94 2.96 -5.26
N ILE A 128 4.98 2.02 -6.19
CA ILE A 128 6.09 1.85 -7.13
C ILE A 128 5.95 2.92 -8.21
N THR A 129 6.99 3.73 -8.39
CA THR A 129 6.97 4.89 -9.30
C THR A 129 7.90 4.71 -10.48
N ASP A 130 8.92 3.86 -10.37
CA ASP A 130 9.86 3.55 -11.44
C ASP A 130 10.58 2.23 -11.18
N TYR A 131 11.05 1.57 -12.24
CA TYR A 131 11.93 0.40 -12.16
C TYR A 131 13.04 0.50 -13.20
N ASN A 132 14.29 0.37 -12.75
CA ASN A 132 15.44 0.30 -13.62
C ASN A 132 15.98 -1.14 -13.69
N PRO A 133 15.71 -1.88 -14.79
CA PRO A 133 16.16 -3.26 -14.95
C PRO A 133 17.67 -3.40 -15.21
N GLN A 134 18.40 -2.31 -15.47
CA GLN A 134 19.86 -2.37 -15.64
C GLN A 134 20.59 -2.35 -14.30
N THR A 135 19.98 -1.72 -13.28
CA THR A 135 20.55 -1.57 -11.95
C THR A 135 19.80 -2.36 -10.88
N ASN A 136 18.68 -2.99 -11.24
CA ASN A 136 17.80 -3.72 -10.33
C ASN A 136 17.30 -2.84 -9.17
N ILE A 137 17.05 -1.56 -9.48
CA ILE A 137 16.57 -0.57 -8.52
C ILE A 137 15.11 -0.25 -8.80
N VAL A 138 14.30 -0.36 -7.75
CA VAL A 138 12.91 0.09 -7.73
C VAL A 138 12.86 1.44 -7.02
N THR A 139 12.21 2.42 -7.62
CA THR A 139 11.87 3.67 -6.92
C THR A 139 10.46 3.56 -6.38
N ILE A 140 10.31 3.76 -5.07
CA ILE A 140 9.02 3.75 -4.39
C ILE A 140 8.75 5.11 -3.75
N TYR A 141 7.48 5.53 -3.73
CA TYR A 141 7.01 6.62 -2.88
C TYR A 141 6.46 6.04 -1.56
N ASP A 142 7.17 6.33 -0.48
CA ASP A 142 6.81 5.92 0.87
C ASP A 142 5.99 7.03 1.57
N PRO A 143 4.75 6.76 2.01
CA PRO A 143 3.91 7.74 2.70
C PRO A 143 4.21 7.87 4.21
N GLY A 144 5.23 7.15 4.71
CA GLY A 144 5.50 6.93 6.11
C GLY A 144 5.64 8.22 6.92
N PRO A 145 5.13 8.26 8.16
CA PRO A 145 4.95 9.51 8.91
C PRO A 145 6.27 10.18 9.32
N LYS A 146 7.38 9.44 9.42
CA LYS A 146 8.68 9.98 9.84
C LYS A 146 9.49 10.53 8.69
N ASN A 147 9.53 9.82 7.56
CA ASN A 147 10.38 10.14 6.40
C ASN A 147 9.62 9.87 5.09
N PRO A 148 8.57 10.66 4.77
CA PRO A 148 7.82 10.49 3.54
C PRO A 148 8.65 10.93 2.33
N GLY A 149 8.48 10.25 1.21
CA GLY A 149 9.12 10.63 -0.06
C GLY A 149 9.60 9.45 -0.88
N TYR A 150 10.32 9.78 -1.95
CA TYR A 150 10.90 8.79 -2.86
C TYR A 150 12.09 8.08 -2.22
N LYS A 151 12.10 6.76 -2.34
CA LYS A 151 13.18 5.88 -1.86
C LYS A 151 13.58 4.94 -2.99
N SER A 152 14.88 4.69 -3.10
CA SER A 152 15.41 3.64 -3.97
C SER A 152 15.69 2.38 -3.16
N VAL A 153 15.18 1.24 -3.64
CA VAL A 153 15.37 -0.07 -3.01
C VAL A 153 15.82 -1.08 -4.07
N ILE A 154 16.52 -2.13 -3.62
CA ILE A 154 16.90 -3.25 -4.48
C ILE A 154 15.65 -4.09 -4.75
N ASP A 155 15.41 -4.45 -6.00
CA ASP A 155 14.23 -5.21 -6.44
C ASP A 155 14.05 -6.54 -5.70
N TYR A 156 15.15 -7.27 -5.49
CA TYR A 156 15.18 -8.53 -4.78
C TYR A 156 14.80 -8.36 -3.31
N ASP A 157 15.31 -7.31 -2.65
CA ASP A 157 14.99 -7.03 -1.25
C ASP A 157 13.51 -6.65 -1.12
N LEU A 158 12.97 -5.86 -2.07
CA LEU A 158 11.54 -5.57 -2.14
C LEU A 158 10.72 -6.86 -2.35
N TYR A 159 11.09 -7.68 -3.32
CA TYR A 159 10.39 -8.94 -3.59
C TYR A 159 10.32 -9.86 -2.37
N ARG A 160 11.46 -10.03 -1.69
CA ARG A 160 11.57 -10.81 -0.46
C ARG A 160 10.72 -10.23 0.66
N SER A 161 10.70 -8.90 0.82
CA SER A 161 9.89 -8.24 1.84
C SER A 161 8.38 -8.41 1.61
N ILE A 162 7.92 -8.39 0.36
CA ILE A 162 6.51 -8.66 -0.01
C ILE A 162 6.18 -10.13 0.29
N LYS A 163 7.07 -11.06 -0.10
CA LYS A 163 6.90 -12.50 0.17
C LYS A 163 6.81 -12.84 1.65
N ILE A 164 7.67 -12.24 2.48
CA ILE A 164 7.65 -12.42 3.93
C ILE A 164 6.33 -11.94 4.51
N LYS A 165 5.85 -10.78 4.04
CA LYS A 165 4.56 -10.23 4.48
C LYS A 165 3.36 -11.01 3.95
N LYS A 166 3.54 -11.82 2.89
CA LYS A 166 2.50 -12.55 2.15
C LYS A 166 1.45 -11.61 1.55
N ASP A 167 1.91 -10.46 1.07
CA ASP A 167 1.04 -9.45 0.47
C ASP A 167 1.14 -9.51 -1.07
N GLY A 168 0.95 -8.40 -1.78
CA GLY A 168 1.00 -8.35 -3.22
C GLY A 168 1.04 -6.94 -3.78
N PHE A 169 0.54 -6.83 -5.01
CA PHE A 169 0.39 -5.58 -5.74
C PHE A 169 -1.10 -5.23 -5.87
N TRP A 170 -1.49 -4.07 -5.36
CA TRP A 170 -2.77 -3.46 -5.72
C TRP A 170 -2.54 -2.60 -6.95
N ILE A 171 -3.05 -3.05 -8.10
CA ILE A 171 -2.88 -2.38 -9.40
C ILE A 171 -4.11 -1.52 -9.64
N ILE A 172 -3.95 -0.21 -9.53
CA ILE A 172 -5.03 0.77 -9.62
C ILE A 172 -4.93 1.50 -10.97
N LYS A 173 -6.01 1.49 -11.74
CA LYS A 173 -6.07 2.11 -13.07
C LYS A 173 -7.39 2.82 -13.31
N ARG A 174 -7.42 3.74 -14.29
CA ARG A 174 -8.66 4.41 -14.70
C ARG A 174 -9.66 3.38 -15.24
N LYS A 175 -10.92 3.50 -14.83
CA LYS A 175 -12.01 2.72 -15.38
C LYS A 175 -12.37 3.30 -16.75
N LYS A 176 -12.14 2.53 -17.81
CA LYS A 176 -12.53 2.88 -19.20
C LYS A 176 -14.04 2.83 -19.39
#